data_AF-V5HR26-F1
#
_entry.id   AF-V5HR26-F1
#
_cell.length_a   1.000
_cell.length_b   1.000
_cell.length_c   1.000
_cell.angle_alpha   90.00
_cell.angle_beta   90.00
_cell.angle_gamma   90.00
#
_symmetry.space_group_name_H-M   'P 1'
#
loop_
_entity.id
_entity.type
_entity.pdbx_description
1 polymer ?
#
loop_
_entity_poly.entity_id
_entity_poly.type
_entity_poly.pdbx_seq_one_letter_code
_entity_poly.pdbx_strand_id
1 'polypeptide(L)'
;MERQAAGGPAGRDGGRRLNFDSTGDPRRLPITTLEEFPVQRLDPLQSLGRAQASTKVIYYTEKSVTPFLSVIPRRLGDITLRDFKVAFDRPGLYRFHFKTLDPEFGMVKEEVLHDDDIIPGWDGKIVAWIEEDI
;
A
#
# COMPACT_ATOMS: atom_id res chain seq x y z
N MET A 1 36.02 -45.13 54.41
CA MET A 1 35.33 -44.18 55.31
C MET A 1 34.08 -43.68 54.60
N GLU A 2 32.93 -43.81 55.26
CA GLU A 2 31.69 -43.07 54.97
C GLU A 2 31.92 -41.53 55.00
N ARG A 3 31.06 -40.67 54.44
CA ARG A 3 29.58 -40.62 54.57
C ARG A 3 28.85 -40.03 53.34
N GLN A 4 27.54 -40.30 53.29
CA GLN A 4 26.49 -39.52 52.60
C GLN A 4 26.32 -38.13 53.30
N ALA A 5 25.52 -37.14 52.93
CA ALA A 5 24.33 -36.94 52.05
C ALA A 5 24.16 -35.40 51.87
N ALA A 6 23.17 -34.76 51.22
CA ALA A 6 22.17 -35.05 50.18
C ALA A 6 21.47 -33.71 49.80
N GLY A 7 20.70 -33.63 48.69
CA GLY A 7 19.77 -32.50 48.45
C GLY A 7 19.58 -32.07 46.98
N GLY A 8 18.39 -32.30 46.42
CA GLY A 8 17.85 -31.54 45.27
C GLY A 8 16.86 -30.46 45.75
N PRO A 9 16.01 -29.85 44.89
CA PRO A 9 15.75 -30.20 43.48
C PRO A 9 15.73 -29.00 42.50
N ALA A 10 15.43 -29.32 41.24
CA ALA A 10 14.89 -28.51 40.14
C ALA A 10 14.69 -26.98 40.32
N GLY A 11 15.30 -26.23 39.40
CA GLY A 11 14.89 -24.87 39.02
C GLY A 11 14.97 -24.69 37.51
N ARG A 12 13.85 -24.86 36.80
CA ARG A 12 13.73 -24.39 35.42
C ARG A 12 13.64 -22.86 35.48
N ASP A 13 14.55 -22.16 34.82
CA ASP A 13 14.19 -20.85 34.30
C ASP A 13 14.87 -20.56 32.96
N GLY A 14 14.06 -20.59 31.90
CA GLY A 14 14.46 -20.21 30.54
C GLY A 14 14.48 -18.70 30.40
N GLY A 15 15.18 -18.01 31.30
CA GLY A 15 15.24 -16.56 31.38
C GLY A 15 15.76 -15.96 30.07
N ARG A 16 14.85 -15.37 29.28
CA ARG A 16 15.20 -14.62 28.06
C ARG A 16 16.24 -13.57 28.44
N ARG A 17 17.45 -13.68 27.87
CA ARG A 17 18.53 -12.71 28.08
C ARG A 17 18.07 -11.35 27.55
N LEU A 18 17.68 -10.46 28.46
CA LEU A 18 17.35 -9.07 28.14
C LEU A 18 18.65 -8.38 27.72
N ASN A 19 18.69 -7.91 26.48
CA ASN A 19 19.86 -7.22 25.93
C ASN A 19 19.82 -5.76 26.41
N PHE A 20 20.85 -5.25 27.09
CA PHE A 20 20.91 -3.86 27.56
C PHE A 20 21.61 -2.95 26.55
N ASP A 21 21.13 -1.72 26.35
CA ASP A 21 21.76 -0.73 25.47
C ASP A 21 22.92 0.03 26.16
N SER A 22 23.59 0.90 25.40
CA SER A 22 24.79 1.63 25.85
C SER A 22 24.52 2.62 26.99
N THR A 23 23.26 2.88 27.33
CA THR A 23 22.82 3.74 28.43
C THR A 23 22.64 2.96 29.74
N GLY A 24 22.72 1.63 29.69
CA GLY A 24 22.42 0.75 30.82
C GLY A 24 20.93 0.42 30.98
N ASP A 25 20.08 0.85 30.05
CA ASP A 25 18.65 0.48 30.02
C ASP A 25 18.46 -0.89 29.34
N PRO A 26 17.51 -1.72 29.81
CA PRO A 26 17.14 -2.93 29.08
C PRO A 26 16.50 -2.50 27.75
N ARG A 27 17.02 -3.02 26.62
CA ARG A 27 16.46 -2.69 25.30
C ARG A 27 14.98 -3.01 25.30
N ARG A 28 14.16 -1.96 25.27
CA ARG A 28 12.71 -2.08 25.11
C ARG A 28 12.48 -2.84 23.82
N LEU A 29 11.87 -4.02 23.94
CA LEU A 29 11.45 -4.77 22.77
C LEU A 29 10.47 -3.90 21.97
N PRO A 30 10.44 -3.98 20.63
CA PRO A 30 9.50 -3.19 19.84
C PRO A 30 8.06 -3.46 20.33
N ILE A 31 7.22 -2.43 20.30
CA ILE A 31 5.83 -2.45 20.80
C ILE A 31 5.04 -3.66 20.27
N THR A 32 5.37 -4.15 19.08
CA THR A 32 4.83 -5.37 18.45
C THR A 32 5.03 -6.68 19.23
N THR A 33 5.77 -6.68 20.35
CA THR A 33 6.14 -7.90 21.12
C THR A 33 5.66 -7.91 22.57
N LEU A 34 4.97 -6.86 23.02
CA LEU A 34 4.32 -6.82 24.32
C LEU A 34 2.91 -7.43 24.18
N GLU A 35 2.62 -8.50 24.94
CA GLU A 35 1.36 -9.27 24.86
C GLU A 35 0.10 -8.47 25.22
N GLU A 36 0.27 -7.27 25.79
CA GLU A 36 -0.81 -6.44 26.35
C GLU A 36 -1.06 -5.15 25.54
N PHE A 37 -0.46 -4.97 24.37
CA PHE A 37 -0.98 -3.95 23.44
C PHE A 37 -2.25 -4.45 22.79
N PRO A 38 -3.41 -3.77 22.97
CA PRO A 38 -4.56 -3.97 22.10
C PRO A 38 -4.27 -3.33 20.75
N VAL A 39 -3.39 -3.96 19.95
CA VAL A 39 -3.42 -3.79 18.49
C VAL A 39 -4.80 -4.27 18.08
N GLN A 40 -5.71 -3.33 17.85
CA GLN A 40 -7.16 -3.54 17.89
C GLN A 40 -7.56 -4.72 17.01
N ARG A 41 -7.77 -5.86 17.67
CA ARG A 41 -8.06 -7.13 17.03
C ARG A 41 -9.52 -7.16 16.63
N LEU A 42 -9.81 -6.52 15.50
CA LEU A 42 -11.13 -6.49 14.85
C LEU A 42 -11.42 -7.84 14.16
N ASP A 43 -11.60 -8.87 14.99
CA ASP A 43 -12.33 -10.10 14.60
C ASP A 43 -13.84 -9.89 14.88
N PRO A 44 -14.77 -10.55 14.18
CA PRO A 44 -14.91 -10.52 12.72
C PRO A 44 -16.35 -10.10 12.33
N LEU A 45 -16.51 -8.94 11.67
CA LEU A 45 -17.80 -8.57 11.04
C LEU A 45 -17.61 -8.35 9.53
N GLN A 46 -17.34 -9.47 8.84
CA GLN A 46 -17.31 -9.56 7.37
C GLN A 46 -18.73 -9.40 6.78
N SER A 47 -19.34 -8.22 6.91
CA SER A 47 -20.64 -7.92 6.27
C SER A 47 -20.96 -6.42 6.04
N LEU A 48 -20.35 -5.47 6.76
CA LEU A 48 -20.63 -4.04 6.54
C LEU A 48 -19.50 -3.34 5.78
N GLY A 49 -19.68 -3.28 4.46
CA GLY A 49 -18.77 -2.62 3.54
C GLY A 49 -17.86 -3.62 2.84
N ARG A 50 -18.16 -3.89 1.56
CA ARG A 50 -17.09 -4.07 0.59
C ARG A 50 -16.19 -2.84 0.78
N ALA A 51 -14.92 -3.03 1.15
CA ALA A 51 -13.96 -1.94 1.02
C ALA A 51 -14.02 -1.53 -0.46
N GLN A 52 -14.61 -0.36 -0.74
CA GLN A 52 -14.91 0.07 -2.11
C GLN A 52 -13.56 0.26 -2.77
N ALA A 53 -13.15 -0.77 -3.50
CA ALA A 53 -11.76 -0.94 -3.89
C ALA A 53 -11.43 0.21 -4.82
N SER A 54 -10.51 1.06 -4.37
CA SER A 54 -10.24 2.35 -4.98
C SER A 54 -8.83 2.40 -5.51
N THR A 55 -8.66 3.16 -6.58
CA THR A 55 -7.39 3.25 -7.31
C THR A 55 -6.86 4.67 -7.20
N LYS A 56 -5.61 4.81 -6.78
CA LYS A 56 -4.91 6.10 -6.77
C LYS A 56 -4.48 6.45 -8.19
N VAL A 57 -4.70 7.71 -8.56
CA VAL A 57 -4.43 8.24 -9.90
C VAL A 57 -3.52 9.44 -9.75
N ILE A 58 -2.31 9.36 -10.30
CA ILE A 58 -1.39 10.50 -10.42
C ILE A 58 -1.46 11.00 -11.86
N TYR A 59 -1.73 12.29 -12.08
CA TYR A 59 -1.77 12.84 -13.43
C TYR A 59 -0.96 14.14 -13.58
N TYR A 60 -0.29 14.25 -14.73
CA TYR A 60 0.48 15.42 -15.14
C TYR A 60 -0.30 16.20 -16.20
N THR A 61 -0.21 17.54 -16.16
CA THR A 61 -0.81 18.46 -17.14
C THR A 61 0.22 19.51 -17.50
N GLU A 62 0.28 19.99 -18.74
CA GLU A 62 1.25 21.02 -19.15
C GLU A 62 1.20 22.31 -18.29
N LYS A 63 0.02 22.62 -17.74
CA LYS A 63 -0.26 23.79 -16.90
C LYS A 63 0.39 23.74 -15.51
N SER A 64 1.05 22.64 -15.11
CA SER A 64 1.67 22.47 -13.78
C SER A 64 2.83 21.48 -13.77
N VAL A 65 3.97 21.88 -13.18
CA VAL A 65 5.11 20.99 -12.91
C VAL A 65 4.83 19.99 -11.78
N THR A 66 3.91 20.33 -10.87
CA THR A 66 3.48 19.45 -9.77
C THR A 66 2.34 18.56 -10.26
N PRO A 67 2.46 17.22 -10.16
CA PRO A 67 1.37 16.32 -10.53
C PRO A 67 0.22 16.39 -9.52
N PHE A 68 -0.98 16.09 -10.01
CA PHE A 68 -2.19 16.00 -9.20
C PHE A 68 -2.43 14.54 -8.76
N LEU A 69 -3.10 14.36 -7.62
CA LEU A 69 -3.49 13.06 -7.09
C LEU A 69 -5.01 13.01 -6.91
N SER A 70 -5.67 12.09 -7.62
CA SER A 70 -7.09 11.75 -7.46
C SER A 70 -7.24 10.31 -6.97
N VAL A 71 -8.44 9.96 -6.51
CA VAL A 71 -8.82 8.58 -6.12
C VAL A 71 -10.14 8.23 -6.79
N ILE A 72 -10.14 7.19 -7.63
CA ILE A 72 -11.35 6.67 -8.26
C ILE A 72 -11.88 5.51 -7.39
N PRO A 73 -13.16 5.49 -6.99
CA PRO A 73 -13.75 4.43 -6.15
C PRO A 73 -14.08 3.14 -6.95
N ARG A 74 -13.17 2.72 -7.83
CA ARG A 74 -13.25 1.50 -8.65
C ARG A 74 -11.88 0.79 -8.67
N ARG A 75 -11.88 -0.52 -8.95
CA ARG A 75 -10.64 -1.31 -9.09
C ARG A 75 -9.94 -0.94 -10.38
N LEU A 76 -8.61 -1.03 -10.37
CA LEU A 76 -7.76 -0.70 -11.52
C LEU A 76 -8.21 -1.38 -12.83
N GLY A 77 -8.55 -2.67 -12.80
CA GLY A 77 -9.04 -3.42 -13.97
C GLY A 77 -10.51 -3.18 -14.35
N ASP A 78 -11.24 -2.40 -13.56
CA ASP A 78 -12.65 -2.02 -13.80
C ASP A 78 -12.80 -0.53 -14.17
N ILE A 79 -11.70 0.24 -14.25
CA ILE A 79 -11.71 1.69 -14.53
C ILE A 79 -11.62 1.91 -16.04
N THR A 80 -12.62 2.57 -16.60
CA THR A 80 -12.59 2.99 -18.01
C THR A 80 -12.07 4.42 -18.17
N LEU A 81 -11.74 4.82 -19.40
CA LEU A 81 -11.39 6.21 -19.71
C LEU A 81 -12.48 7.21 -19.27
N ARG A 82 -13.76 6.85 -19.34
CA ARG A 82 -14.88 7.66 -18.85
C ARG A 82 -14.81 7.92 -17.35
N ASP A 83 -14.48 6.92 -16.54
CA ASP A 83 -14.31 7.09 -15.09
C ASP A 83 -13.17 8.09 -14.78
N PHE A 84 -12.07 8.02 -15.53
CA PHE A 84 -10.96 8.96 -15.39
C PHE A 84 -11.34 10.37 -15.83
N LYS A 85 -12.05 10.54 -16.95
CA LYS A 85 -12.54 11.85 -17.41
C LYS A 85 -13.45 12.52 -16.36
N VAL A 86 -14.34 11.73 -15.73
CA VAL A 86 -15.17 12.20 -14.60
C VAL A 86 -14.33 12.57 -13.36
N ALA A 87 -13.25 11.85 -13.06
CA ALA A 87 -12.35 12.15 -11.95
C ALA A 87 -11.34 13.28 -12.22
N PHE A 88 -11.17 13.66 -13.49
CA PHE A 88 -10.35 14.79 -13.93
C PHE A 88 -11.14 16.11 -13.92
N ASP A 89 -12.42 16.06 -14.32
CA ASP A 89 -13.41 17.15 -14.22
C ASP A 89 -12.93 18.51 -14.76
N ARG A 90 -12.42 18.53 -16.01
CA ARG A 90 -12.05 19.78 -16.70
C ARG A 90 -12.63 19.82 -18.12
N PRO A 91 -13.21 20.95 -18.55
CA PRO A 91 -13.66 21.13 -19.93
C PRO A 91 -12.45 21.30 -20.87
N GLY A 92 -12.58 20.80 -22.10
CA GLY A 92 -11.56 20.88 -23.15
C GLY A 92 -11.49 19.60 -23.99
N LEU A 93 -10.69 19.64 -25.05
CA LEU A 93 -10.26 18.45 -25.79
C LEU A 93 -8.89 18.05 -25.25
N TYR A 94 -8.73 16.78 -24.91
CA TYR A 94 -7.53 16.27 -24.27
C TYR A 94 -7.18 14.88 -24.78
N ARG A 95 -5.88 14.62 -24.93
CA ARG A 95 -5.33 13.28 -25.13
C ARG A 95 -4.84 12.71 -23.81
N PHE A 96 -5.06 11.42 -23.63
CA PHE A 96 -4.85 10.73 -22.36
C PHE A 96 -3.84 9.59 -22.55
N HIS A 97 -2.62 9.82 -22.08
CA HIS A 97 -1.54 8.85 -22.12
C HIS A 97 -1.31 8.24 -20.74
N PHE A 98 -1.20 6.93 -20.65
CA PHE A 98 -1.09 6.18 -19.40
C PHE A 98 0.19 5.37 -19.33
N LYS A 99 0.79 5.28 -18.14
CA LYS A 99 1.97 4.45 -17.89
C LYS A 99 1.57 2.99 -17.81
N THR A 100 2.10 2.18 -18.71
CA THR A 100 1.88 0.73 -18.74
C THR A 100 3.20 -0.04 -18.81
N LEU A 101 3.11 -1.37 -18.73
CA LEU A 101 4.20 -2.29 -19.02
C LEU A 101 3.81 -3.11 -20.25
N ASP A 102 4.37 -2.74 -21.40
CA ASP A 102 4.26 -3.52 -22.62
C ASP A 102 5.17 -4.78 -22.55
N PRO A 103 4.73 -5.96 -23.02
CA PRO A 103 5.52 -7.19 -22.96
C PRO A 103 6.79 -7.21 -23.82
N GLU A 104 6.83 -6.44 -24.92
CA GLU A 104 7.91 -6.43 -25.90
C GLU A 104 8.84 -5.21 -25.69
N PHE A 105 8.28 -4.05 -25.36
CA PHE A 105 8.98 -2.77 -25.25
C PHE A 105 9.23 -2.32 -23.80
N GLY A 106 8.61 -2.95 -22.81
CA GLY A 106 8.76 -2.60 -21.39
C GLY A 106 7.92 -1.38 -21.00
N MET A 107 8.48 -0.44 -20.22
CA MET A 107 7.70 0.72 -19.77
C MET A 107 7.42 1.67 -20.95
N VAL A 108 6.14 1.85 -21.29
CA VAL A 108 5.70 2.79 -22.34
C VAL A 108 4.62 3.75 -21.84
N LYS A 109 4.30 4.76 -22.66
CA LYS A 109 3.10 5.59 -22.55
C LYS A 109 2.09 5.12 -23.61
N GLU A 110 0.98 4.55 -23.18
CA GLU A 110 -0.10 4.08 -24.04
C GLU A 110 -1.18 5.17 -24.14
N GLU A 111 -1.66 5.49 -25.35
CA GLU A 111 -2.79 6.40 -25.54
C GLU A 111 -4.12 5.62 -25.50
N VAL A 112 -5.09 6.10 -24.72
CA VAL A 112 -6.44 5.49 -24.66
C VAL A 112 -7.46 6.48 -25.19
N LEU A 113 -8.24 6.03 -26.18
CA LEU A 113 -9.08 6.89 -27.03
C LEU A 113 -10.57 6.78 -26.69
N HIS A 114 -11.10 5.57 -26.50
CA HIS A 114 -12.54 5.37 -26.28
C HIS A 114 -12.90 5.38 -24.80
N ASP A 115 -14.04 5.99 -24.48
CA ASP A 115 -14.57 6.14 -23.12
C ASP A 115 -14.78 4.81 -22.37
N ASP A 116 -15.03 3.73 -23.10
CA ASP A 116 -15.33 2.41 -22.56
C ASP A 116 -14.10 1.48 -22.50
N ASP A 117 -12.94 1.93 -23.03
CA ASP A 117 -11.67 1.21 -22.91
C ASP A 117 -11.15 1.25 -21.47
N ILE A 118 -10.60 0.12 -20.99
CA ILE A 118 -10.01 0.00 -19.65
C ILE A 118 -8.64 0.69 -19.63
N ILE A 119 -8.41 1.56 -18.63
CA ILE A 119 -7.13 2.24 -18.47
C ILE A 119 -6.06 1.26 -17.96
N PRO A 120 -4.86 1.22 -18.58
CA PRO A 120 -3.76 0.40 -18.09
C PRO A 120 -3.19 0.96 -16.79
N GLY A 121 -2.64 0.07 -15.97
CA GLY A 121 -2.13 0.40 -14.64
C GLY A 121 -0.69 0.02 -14.42
N TRP A 122 -0.05 0.73 -13.51
CA TRP A 122 1.32 0.50 -13.09
C TRP A 122 1.38 0.28 -11.58
N ASP A 123 1.71 -0.93 -11.12
CA ASP A 123 1.97 -1.21 -9.70
C ASP A 123 0.81 -0.73 -8.78
N GLY A 124 -0.41 -1.20 -9.08
CA GLY A 124 -1.64 -0.95 -8.30
C GLY A 124 -2.21 0.49 -8.38
N LYS A 125 -1.68 1.35 -9.25
CA LYS A 125 -2.08 2.75 -9.42
C LYS A 125 -2.13 3.12 -10.91
N ILE A 126 -2.75 4.25 -11.22
CA ILE A 126 -2.74 4.85 -12.55
C ILE A 126 -1.75 6.02 -12.52
N VAL A 127 -0.92 6.14 -13.57
CA VAL A 127 -0.08 7.32 -13.81
C VAL A 127 -0.39 7.80 -15.22
N ALA A 128 -0.80 9.06 -15.36
CA ALA A 128 -1.31 9.62 -16.61
C ALA A 128 -0.62 10.95 -16.99
N TRP A 129 -0.55 11.23 -18.28
CA TRP A 129 -0.22 12.53 -18.86
C TRP A 129 -1.41 13.00 -19.69
N ILE A 130 -1.80 14.25 -19.48
CA ILE A 130 -2.94 14.88 -20.13
C ILE A 130 -2.42 16.05 -20.95
N GLU A 131 -2.56 15.94 -22.26
CA GLU A 131 -2.13 16.90 -23.27
C GLU A 131 -3.39 17.57 -23.85
N GLU A 132 -3.39 18.88 -24.05
CA GLU A 132 -4.56 19.64 -24.53
C GLU A 132 -4.51 19.72 -26.07
N ASP A 133 -5.56 19.25 -26.75
CA ASP A 133 -5.66 19.34 -28.21
C ASP A 133 -6.05 20.78 -28.60
N ILE A 134 -5.15 21.44 -29.33
CA ILE A 134 -5.18 22.89 -29.65
C ILE A 134 -5.93 23.17 -30.96
#